data_AF-A0A9P1NZF7-F1
#
_entry.id   AF-A0A9P1NZF7-F1
#
_cell.length_a   1.000
_cell.length_b   1.000
_cell.length_c   1.000
_cell.angle_alpha   90.00
_cell.angle_beta   90.00
_cell.angle_gamma   90.00
#
_symmetry.space_group_name_H-M   'P 1'
#
loop_
_entity.id
_entity.type
_entity.pdbx_description
1 polymer ?
#
loop_
_entity_poly.entity_id
_entity_poly.type
_entity_poly.pdbx_seq_one_letter_code
_entity_poly.pdbx_strand_id
1 'polypeptide(L)'
;MAQTELISPYRFYQLCQEFCLKTGTNKLYFGEPIASYLDPDRGLGVSEIRAFLDGLAIYVRLINTTNFTVNFWINCLDKESEKSINITAKIIGCGMVGRVAKITINGAEPIAFKAFFDPDFIWVHGPWGEIPVGIRLKYCGVTKDMAEFLFASKNWVVSEWIDDEKSRLCNREGLTYQEFAEKEGLTKLNPLNLNNYSLEGIRLDPGGIQKEYRGRRLVDLYRGTWFYLRKIRRDEWRGIYAIANQLLMGIIQHSRRIPNS
;
A
#
# COMPACT_ATOMS: atom_id res chain seq x y z
N MET A 1 7.95 -5.13 16.51
CA MET A 1 6.87 -6.12 16.69
C MET A 1 6.47 -6.79 15.37
N ALA A 2 5.96 -6.06 14.37
CA ALA A 2 5.56 -6.69 13.08
C ALA A 2 6.69 -7.42 12.33
N GLN A 3 7.96 -7.05 12.57
CA GLN A 3 9.12 -7.77 12.03
C GLN A 3 9.25 -9.17 12.65
N THR A 4 9.01 -9.33 13.94
CA THR A 4 9.27 -10.55 14.70
C THR A 4 8.10 -11.52 14.72
N GLU A 5 6.87 -11.01 14.62
CA GLU A 5 5.64 -11.81 14.61
C GLU A 5 4.61 -11.22 13.66
N LEU A 6 3.82 -12.11 13.02
CA LEU A 6 2.65 -11.67 12.26
C LEU A 6 1.53 -11.29 13.23
N ILE A 7 1.27 -9.98 13.31
CA ILE A 7 0.27 -9.37 14.18
C ILE A 7 -1.04 -9.09 13.43
N SER A 8 -2.17 -9.16 14.16
CA SER A 8 -3.47 -8.81 13.60
C SER A 8 -3.57 -7.31 13.27
N PRO A 9 -4.43 -6.91 12.31
CA PRO A 9 -4.67 -5.50 11.99
C PRO A 9 -5.05 -4.66 13.21
N TYR A 10 -5.86 -5.24 14.10
CA TYR A 10 -6.26 -4.59 15.35
C TYR A 10 -5.11 -4.36 16.31
N ARG A 11 -4.24 -5.36 16.50
CA ARG A 11 -3.09 -5.19 17.38
C ARG A 11 -2.14 -4.15 16.82
N PHE A 12 -1.90 -4.16 15.50
CA PHE A 12 -1.06 -3.16 14.85
C PHE A 12 -1.62 -1.74 14.99
N TYR A 13 -2.92 -1.56 14.75
CA TYR A 13 -3.58 -0.28 14.97
C TYR A 13 -3.47 0.20 16.42
N GLN A 14 -3.73 -0.65 17.40
CA GLN A 14 -3.61 -0.28 18.83
C GLN A 14 -2.21 0.23 19.16
N LEU A 15 -1.18 -0.51 18.72
CA LEU A 15 0.22 -0.11 18.93
C LEU A 15 0.52 1.24 18.28
N CYS A 16 -0.01 1.49 17.09
CA CYS A 16 0.11 2.78 16.41
C CYS A 16 -0.57 3.91 17.20
N GLN A 17 -1.78 3.68 17.72
CA GLN A 17 -2.49 4.67 18.53
C GLN A 17 -1.77 4.94 19.86
N GLU A 18 -1.31 3.90 20.55
CA GLU A 18 -0.51 4.03 21.77
C GLU A 18 0.75 4.86 21.52
N PHE A 19 1.43 4.62 20.40
CA PHE A 19 2.60 5.41 19.99
C PHE A 19 2.25 6.88 19.74
N CYS A 20 1.18 7.16 18.97
CA CYS A 20 0.72 8.52 18.71
C CYS A 20 0.38 9.26 20.01
N LEU A 21 -0.35 8.61 20.92
CA LEU A 21 -0.72 9.17 22.22
C LEU A 21 0.52 9.49 23.07
N LYS A 22 1.51 8.61 23.09
CA LYS A 22 2.73 8.77 23.87
C LYS A 22 3.65 9.88 23.33
N THR A 23 3.70 10.04 22.01
CA THR A 23 4.65 10.93 21.34
C THR A 23 4.04 12.26 20.89
N GLY A 24 2.71 12.38 20.86
CA GLY A 24 2.00 13.53 20.34
C GLY A 24 2.05 13.67 18.81
N THR A 25 2.74 12.77 18.09
CA THR A 25 2.76 12.78 16.62
C THR A 25 1.60 11.99 16.04
N ASN A 26 1.03 12.50 14.95
CA ASN A 26 0.04 11.79 14.13
C ASN A 26 0.64 11.27 12.81
N LYS A 27 1.94 11.48 12.58
CA LYS A 27 2.68 11.02 11.41
C LYS A 27 3.42 9.75 11.78
N LEU A 28 3.01 8.64 11.17
CA LEU A 28 3.62 7.33 11.33
C LEU A 28 4.24 6.91 10.01
N TYR A 29 5.49 6.45 10.07
CA TYR A 29 6.20 5.90 8.93
C TYR A 29 6.76 4.54 9.31
N PHE A 30 6.74 3.62 8.35
CA PHE A 30 7.16 2.25 8.53
C PHE A 30 8.24 1.94 7.49
N GLY A 31 9.49 1.81 7.95
CA GLY A 31 10.65 1.70 7.09
C GLY A 31 11.18 3.06 6.61
N GLU A 32 12.32 3.01 5.92
CA GLU A 32 13.01 4.18 5.35
C GLU A 32 12.93 4.14 3.82
N PRO A 33 12.85 5.31 3.15
CA PRO A 33 13.03 5.39 1.71
C PRO A 33 14.37 4.79 1.28
N ILE A 34 14.40 4.19 0.09
CA ILE A 34 15.64 3.61 -0.46
C ILE A 34 16.64 4.73 -0.73
N ALA A 35 17.92 4.49 -0.40
CA ALA A 35 18.99 5.48 -0.55
C ALA A 35 19.11 6.05 -1.98
N SER A 36 18.82 5.25 -3.00
CA SER A 36 18.84 5.69 -4.41
C SER A 36 17.76 6.73 -4.76
N TYR A 37 16.77 6.94 -3.88
CA TYR A 37 15.74 7.98 -4.04
C TYR A 37 16.05 9.25 -3.27
N LEU A 38 17.10 9.22 -2.45
CA LEU A 38 17.55 10.37 -1.68
C LEU A 38 18.60 11.12 -2.49
N ASP A 39 18.57 12.43 -2.39
CA ASP A 39 19.59 13.31 -2.92
C ASP A 39 19.83 14.44 -1.91
N PRO A 40 20.58 14.16 -0.84
CA PRO A 40 20.81 15.13 0.23
C PRO A 40 21.51 16.40 -0.26
N ASP A 41 22.38 16.28 -1.27
CA ASP A 41 23.10 17.39 -1.89
C ASP A 41 22.14 18.38 -2.56
N ARG A 42 21.00 17.90 -3.06
CA ARG A 42 19.90 18.70 -3.60
C ARG A 42 18.76 18.90 -2.59
N GLY A 43 18.98 18.61 -1.31
CA GLY A 43 17.99 18.80 -0.25
C GLY A 43 16.81 17.81 -0.29
N LEU A 44 16.91 16.70 -1.03
CA LEU A 44 15.91 15.63 -1.04
C LEU A 44 16.29 14.54 -0.03
N GLY A 45 15.99 14.80 1.24
CA GLY A 45 16.17 13.83 2.31
C GLY A 45 14.95 12.92 2.52
N VAL A 46 15.07 12.08 3.54
CA VAL A 46 13.99 11.18 4.00
C VAL A 46 12.71 11.95 4.33
N SER A 47 12.84 13.09 5.00
CA SER A 47 11.71 13.92 5.42
C SER A 47 10.95 14.50 4.24
N GLU A 48 11.67 14.95 3.22
CA GLU A 48 11.13 15.57 2.01
C GLU A 48 10.40 14.53 1.15
N ILE A 49 10.98 13.33 0.98
CA ILE A 49 10.30 12.22 0.32
C ILE A 49 9.00 11.85 1.04
N ARG A 50 9.05 11.73 2.37
CA ARG A 50 7.86 11.40 3.17
C ARG A 50 6.77 12.47 3.03
N ALA A 51 7.14 13.75 3.09
CA ALA A 51 6.22 14.85 2.92
C ALA A 51 5.62 14.90 1.50
N PHE A 52 6.44 14.66 0.48
CA PHE A 52 5.99 14.56 -0.90
C PHE A 52 4.97 13.42 -1.06
N LEU A 53 5.27 12.22 -0.54
CA LEU A 53 4.39 11.06 -0.64
C LEU A 53 3.08 11.23 0.16
N ASP A 54 3.12 11.92 1.30
CA ASP A 54 1.91 12.32 2.03
C ASP A 54 1.01 13.20 1.17
N GLY A 55 1.58 14.21 0.51
CA GLY A 55 0.84 15.08 -0.43
C GLY A 55 0.35 14.34 -1.67
N LEU A 56 1.19 13.48 -2.23
CA LEU A 56 0.85 12.65 -3.38
C LEU A 56 -0.29 11.68 -3.04
N ALA A 57 -0.33 11.12 -1.84
CA ALA A 57 -1.44 10.27 -1.41
C ALA A 57 -2.79 11.01 -1.47
N ILE A 58 -2.82 12.26 -1.01
CA ILE A 58 -4.03 13.11 -1.08
C ILE A 58 -4.40 13.35 -2.55
N TYR A 59 -3.43 13.78 -3.36
CA TYR A 59 -3.63 14.06 -4.78
C TYR A 59 -4.16 12.84 -5.54
N VAL A 60 -3.46 11.70 -5.41
CA VAL A 60 -3.81 10.43 -6.05
C VAL A 60 -5.20 9.98 -5.65
N ARG A 61 -5.61 10.11 -4.38
CA ARG A 61 -6.97 9.73 -3.93
C ARG A 61 -8.08 10.53 -4.60
N LEU A 62 -7.86 11.80 -4.90
CA LEU A 62 -8.88 12.69 -5.43
C LEU A 62 -9.09 12.57 -6.95
N ILE A 63 -8.16 11.93 -7.67
CA ILE A 63 -8.24 11.86 -9.13
C ILE A 63 -9.04 10.65 -9.59
N ASN A 64 -10.05 10.88 -10.42
CA ASN A 64 -10.94 9.82 -10.90
C ASN A 64 -10.51 9.19 -12.24
N THR A 65 -9.45 9.71 -12.85
CA THR A 65 -8.93 9.23 -14.14
C THR A 65 -7.80 8.23 -13.92
N THR A 66 -7.68 7.23 -14.79
CA THR A 66 -6.54 6.30 -14.84
C THR A 66 -5.75 6.52 -16.14
N ASN A 67 -4.53 6.01 -16.22
CA ASN A 67 -3.65 6.08 -17.39
C ASN A 67 -3.21 7.50 -17.78
N PHE A 68 -2.91 8.34 -16.79
CA PHE A 68 -2.29 9.64 -17.01
C PHE A 68 -1.04 9.79 -16.18
N THR A 69 -0.13 10.65 -16.66
CA THR A 69 1.17 10.90 -16.06
C THR A 69 1.22 12.33 -15.55
N VAL A 70 1.72 12.51 -14.34
CA VAL A 70 1.98 13.81 -13.74
C VAL A 70 3.47 13.91 -13.45
N ASN A 71 4.07 15.04 -13.84
CA ASN A 71 5.45 15.34 -13.52
C ASN A 71 5.46 16.40 -12.42
N PHE A 72 6.18 16.10 -11.34
CA PHE A 72 6.43 17.00 -10.23
C PHE A 72 7.89 17.43 -10.28
N TRP A 73 8.11 18.72 -10.03
CA TRP A 73 9.45 19.30 -9.98
C TRP A 73 9.67 19.83 -8.58
N ILE A 74 10.63 19.24 -7.87
CA ILE A 74 11.01 19.73 -6.54
C ILE A 74 12.10 20.79 -6.74
N ASN A 75 11.74 22.04 -6.46
CA ASN A 75 12.69 23.14 -6.41
C ASN A 75 13.54 22.98 -5.15
N CYS A 76 14.81 22.65 -5.36
CA CYS A 76 15.78 22.49 -4.31
C CYS A 76 16.14 23.88 -3.77
N LEU A 77 16.32 24.02 -2.46
CA LEU A 77 16.50 25.32 -1.79
C LEU A 77 17.74 26.09 -2.30
N ASP A 78 18.71 25.38 -2.89
CA ASP A 78 19.85 26.00 -3.55
C ASP A 78 19.54 26.43 -4.98
N LYS A 79 19.48 27.75 -5.15
CA LYS A 79 19.35 28.46 -6.44
C LYS A 79 20.48 28.13 -7.43
N GLU A 80 21.57 27.51 -6.99
CA GLU A 80 22.70 27.11 -7.83
C GLU A 80 22.58 25.69 -8.41
N SER A 81 21.62 24.88 -7.96
CA SER A 81 21.35 23.58 -8.58
C SER A 81 20.50 23.76 -9.85
N GLU A 82 21.14 23.80 -11.02
CA GLU A 82 20.46 23.99 -12.32
C GLU A 82 19.47 22.87 -12.69
N LYS A 83 19.45 21.74 -11.95
CA LYS A 83 18.64 20.56 -12.27
C LYS A 83 17.65 20.22 -11.16
N SER A 84 16.44 20.73 -11.32
CA SER A 84 15.25 20.32 -10.55
C SER A 84 15.09 18.81 -10.52
N ILE A 85 14.73 18.26 -9.35
CA ILE A 85 14.43 16.84 -9.22
C ILE A 85 13.07 16.57 -9.85
N ASN A 86 13.06 15.67 -10.83
CA ASN A 86 11.84 15.25 -11.51
C ASN A 86 11.30 13.99 -10.85
N ILE A 87 10.03 14.04 -10.44
CA ILE A 87 9.27 12.88 -10.01
C ILE A 87 8.10 12.69 -10.97
N THR A 88 8.09 11.57 -11.67
CA THR A 88 6.99 11.18 -12.55
C THR A 88 6.08 10.22 -11.79
N ALA A 89 4.79 10.54 -11.70
CA ALA A 89 3.76 9.65 -11.17
C ALA A 89 2.75 9.32 -12.28
N LYS A 90 2.77 8.07 -12.74
CA LYS A 90 1.78 7.56 -13.70
C LYS A 90 0.70 6.79 -12.95
N ILE A 91 -0.54 7.24 -13.00
CA ILE A 91 -1.66 6.55 -12.34
C ILE A 91 -2.07 5.35 -13.18
N ILE A 92 -1.88 4.14 -12.65
CA ILE A 92 -2.02 2.89 -13.42
C ILE A 92 -3.37 2.21 -13.16
N GLY A 93 -3.87 2.27 -11.93
CA GLY A 93 -5.03 1.47 -11.56
C GLY A 93 -5.76 1.96 -10.33
N CYS A 94 -7.06 1.67 -10.28
CA CYS A 94 -7.95 1.96 -9.17
C CYS A 94 -8.56 0.63 -8.72
N GLY A 95 -8.34 0.24 -7.47
CA GLY A 95 -8.94 -0.94 -6.85
C GLY A 95 -10.03 -0.54 -5.86
N MET A 96 -10.60 -1.52 -5.15
CA MET A 96 -11.59 -1.26 -4.10
C MET A 96 -11.01 -0.54 -2.88
N VAL A 97 -9.70 -0.67 -2.67
CA VAL A 97 -9.04 -0.27 -1.41
C VAL A 97 -8.04 0.87 -1.56
N GLY A 98 -7.83 1.34 -2.77
CA GLY A 98 -6.86 2.37 -3.06
C GLY A 98 -6.59 2.51 -4.55
N ARG A 99 -5.71 3.46 -4.85
CA ARG A 99 -5.25 3.76 -6.20
C ARG A 99 -3.74 3.60 -6.28
N VAL A 100 -3.28 3.01 -7.37
CA VAL A 100 -1.87 2.68 -7.59
C VAL A 100 -1.28 3.60 -8.66
N ALA A 101 -0.12 4.14 -8.36
CA ALA A 101 0.71 4.92 -9.26
C ALA A 101 2.09 4.25 -9.41
N LYS A 102 2.63 4.25 -10.63
CA LYS A 102 4.04 3.99 -10.89
C LYS A 102 4.78 5.30 -10.67
N ILE A 103 5.70 5.33 -9.69
CA ILE A 103 6.53 6.50 -9.40
C ILE A 103 7.94 6.25 -9.92
N THR A 104 8.50 7.25 -10.58
CA THR A 104 9.91 7.30 -10.97
C THR A 104 10.52 8.59 -10.44
N ILE A 105 11.58 8.50 -9.65
CA ILE A 105 12.32 9.64 -9.09
C ILE A 105 13.64 9.74 -9.86
N ASN A 106 13.91 10.87 -10.51
CA ASN A 106 15.14 11.12 -11.29
C ASN A 106 15.49 10.04 -12.33
N GLY A 107 14.48 9.37 -12.91
CA GLY A 107 14.72 8.30 -13.89
C GLY A 107 15.26 7.00 -13.31
N ALA A 108 15.30 6.86 -11.98
CA ALA A 108 15.66 5.61 -11.31
C ALA A 108 14.62 4.50 -11.56
N GLU A 109 14.92 3.29 -11.09
CA GLU A 109 13.99 2.17 -11.14
C GLU A 109 12.65 2.53 -10.50
N PRO A 110 11.53 2.24 -11.18
CA PRO A 110 10.21 2.64 -10.73
C PRO A 110 9.78 1.88 -9.47
N ILE A 111 8.87 2.49 -8.72
CA ILE A 111 8.20 1.90 -7.57
C ILE A 111 6.69 1.93 -7.74
N ALA A 112 6.03 0.95 -7.13
CA ALA A 112 4.59 0.96 -6.98
C ALA A 112 4.22 1.76 -5.73
N PHE A 113 3.45 2.83 -5.92
CA PHE A 113 2.88 3.61 -4.84
C PHE A 113 1.38 3.39 -4.80
N LYS A 114 0.88 2.90 -3.67
CA LYS A 114 -0.55 2.71 -3.44
C LYS A 114 -1.03 3.68 -2.38
N ALA A 115 -1.94 4.58 -2.77
CA ALA A 115 -2.67 5.42 -1.84
C ALA A 115 -3.96 4.70 -1.42
N PHE A 116 -4.12 4.43 -0.12
CA PHE A 116 -5.34 3.77 0.38
C PHE A 116 -6.54 4.71 0.31
N PHE A 117 -7.70 4.20 -0.08
CA PHE A 117 -8.98 4.88 0.12
C PHE A 117 -9.37 4.72 1.57
N ASP A 118 -9.81 5.81 2.20
CA ASP A 118 -10.30 5.87 3.58
C ASP A 118 -9.61 4.84 4.50
N PRO A 119 -8.34 5.10 4.89
CA PRO A 119 -7.49 4.16 5.63
C PRO A 119 -8.08 3.74 6.98
N ASP A 120 -9.00 4.55 7.49
CA ASP A 120 -9.76 4.31 8.69
C ASP A 120 -11.09 3.57 8.44
N PHE A 121 -11.45 3.20 7.22
CA PHE A 121 -12.63 2.42 6.92
C PHE A 121 -12.22 1.04 6.41
N ILE A 122 -11.23 0.93 5.53
CA ILE A 122 -10.83 -0.35 4.95
C ILE A 122 -9.87 -1.09 5.89
N TRP A 123 -10.41 -1.57 7.00
CA TRP A 123 -9.64 -2.06 8.14
C TRP A 123 -8.73 -3.26 7.83
N VAL A 124 -9.30 -4.27 7.19
CA VAL A 124 -8.65 -5.57 6.95
C VAL A 124 -7.87 -5.59 5.64
N HIS A 125 -8.31 -4.80 4.65
CA HIS A 125 -7.76 -4.74 3.30
C HIS A 125 -7.12 -3.39 2.98
N GLY A 126 -6.85 -2.58 4.00
CA GLY A 126 -6.18 -1.29 3.89
C GLY A 126 -4.89 -1.28 4.71
N PRO A 127 -4.42 -0.12 5.19
CA PRO A 127 -3.08 0.03 5.75
C PRO A 127 -2.85 -0.87 6.97
N TRP A 128 -3.86 -1.07 7.81
CA TRP A 128 -3.73 -1.85 9.04
C TRP A 128 -3.59 -3.35 8.76
N GLY A 129 -4.09 -3.84 7.63
CA GLY A 129 -3.89 -5.22 7.19
C GLY A 129 -2.62 -5.40 6.35
N GLU A 130 -2.37 -4.48 5.42
CA GLU A 130 -1.29 -4.62 4.45
C GLU A 130 0.10 -4.32 5.02
N ILE A 131 0.24 -3.26 5.82
CA ILE A 131 1.54 -2.82 6.34
C ILE A 131 2.19 -3.87 7.27
N PRO A 132 1.52 -4.41 8.32
CA PRO A 132 2.18 -5.36 9.21
C PRO A 132 2.54 -6.67 8.50
N VAL A 133 1.72 -7.11 7.54
CA VAL A 133 2.04 -8.25 6.68
C VAL A 133 3.26 -7.94 5.81
N GLY A 134 3.27 -6.79 5.13
CA GLY A 134 4.40 -6.37 4.30
C GLY A 134 5.72 -6.31 5.08
N ILE A 135 5.70 -5.74 6.29
CA ILE A 135 6.86 -5.72 7.18
C ILE A 135 7.35 -7.13 7.51
N ARG A 136 6.42 -8.06 7.82
CA ARG A 136 6.76 -9.44 8.17
C ARG A 136 7.34 -10.20 6.98
N LEU A 137 6.72 -10.07 5.80
CA LEU A 137 7.18 -10.68 4.55
C LEU A 137 8.60 -10.22 4.19
N LYS A 138 8.85 -8.90 4.25
CA LYS A 138 10.17 -8.32 4.02
C LYS A 138 11.19 -8.88 5.00
N TYR A 139 10.87 -8.91 6.29
CA TYR A 139 11.76 -9.44 7.32
C TYR A 139 12.08 -10.93 7.12
N CYS A 140 11.12 -11.71 6.62
CA CYS A 140 11.30 -13.13 6.35
C CYS A 140 11.97 -13.43 4.99
N GLY A 141 12.27 -12.42 4.17
CA GLY A 141 12.87 -12.63 2.85
C GLY A 141 11.93 -13.33 1.86
N VAL A 142 10.62 -13.00 1.90
CA VAL A 142 9.66 -13.49 0.90
C VAL A 142 9.72 -12.58 -0.33
N THR A 143 10.39 -13.04 -1.37
CA THR A 143 10.83 -12.22 -2.52
C THR A 143 10.63 -12.90 -3.88
N LYS A 144 10.42 -14.22 -3.92
CA LYS A 144 10.39 -15.00 -5.17
C LYS A 144 9.15 -14.75 -6.02
N ASP A 145 7.99 -14.75 -5.39
CA ASP A 145 6.67 -14.73 -6.03
C ASP A 145 5.81 -13.55 -5.56
N MET A 146 6.46 -12.52 -4.99
CA MET A 146 5.78 -11.37 -4.42
C MET A 146 6.61 -10.10 -4.56
N ALA A 147 5.94 -8.98 -4.84
CA ALA A 147 6.54 -7.65 -4.85
C ALA A 147 7.05 -7.28 -3.46
N GLU A 148 8.28 -6.78 -3.37
CA GLU A 148 8.88 -6.44 -2.09
C GLU A 148 8.17 -5.22 -1.44
N PHE A 149 7.80 -5.34 -0.17
CA PHE A 149 7.40 -4.19 0.64
C PHE A 149 8.63 -3.31 0.93
N LEU A 150 8.56 -2.03 0.57
CA LEU A 150 9.67 -1.11 0.77
C LEU A 150 9.48 -0.29 2.05
N PHE A 151 8.49 0.59 2.06
CA PHE A 151 8.16 1.45 3.19
C PHE A 151 6.74 2.00 3.06
N ALA A 152 6.18 2.56 4.14
CA ALA A 152 4.79 3.02 4.17
C ALA A 152 4.56 4.18 5.13
N SER A 153 3.38 4.78 5.02
CA SER A 153 2.73 5.54 6.08
C SER A 153 1.34 4.95 6.35
N LYS A 154 0.63 5.47 7.35
CA LYS A 154 -0.76 5.09 7.65
C LYS A 154 -1.74 5.24 6.47
N ASN A 155 -1.33 5.95 5.43
CA ASN A 155 -2.19 6.40 4.32
C ASN A 155 -1.76 5.89 2.95
N TRP A 156 -0.54 5.37 2.83
CA TRP A 156 0.04 4.92 1.58
C TRP A 156 1.09 3.84 1.82
N VAL A 157 1.34 3.00 0.83
CA VAL A 157 2.42 2.01 0.84
C VAL A 157 3.21 2.11 -0.45
N VAL A 158 4.53 1.91 -0.32
CA VAL A 158 5.46 1.78 -1.42
C VAL A 158 5.95 0.34 -1.45
N SER A 159 5.83 -0.27 -2.62
CA SER A 159 6.37 -1.59 -2.93
C SER A 159 7.17 -1.52 -4.22
N GLU A 160 7.92 -2.58 -4.46
CA GLU A 160 8.56 -2.80 -5.73
C GLU A 160 7.58 -2.70 -6.91
N TRP A 161 8.02 -2.10 -8.01
CA TRP A 161 7.33 -2.18 -9.28
C TRP A 161 7.72 -3.45 -10.02
N ILE A 162 6.74 -4.27 -10.38
CA ILE A 162 6.95 -5.45 -11.24
C ILE A 162 6.70 -5.05 -12.68
N ASP A 163 7.73 -5.18 -13.53
CA ASP A 163 7.66 -4.93 -14.96
C ASP A 163 7.53 -6.26 -15.71
N ASP A 164 6.35 -6.51 -16.26
CA ASP A 164 6.03 -7.77 -16.95
C ASP A 164 6.95 -8.02 -18.16
N GLU A 165 7.46 -6.97 -18.81
CA GLU A 165 8.33 -7.07 -19.99
C GLU A 165 9.78 -7.46 -19.66
N LYS A 166 10.20 -7.33 -18.39
CA LYS A 166 11.61 -7.50 -17.97
C LYS A 166 11.82 -8.62 -16.95
N SER A 167 10.82 -9.49 -16.73
CA SER A 167 10.76 -10.38 -15.57
C SER A 167 11.95 -11.36 -15.43
N ARG A 168 13.07 -10.87 -14.87
CA ARG A 168 14.21 -11.64 -14.34
C ARG A 168 13.84 -12.39 -13.03
N LEU A 169 12.57 -12.72 -12.86
CA LEU A 169 11.95 -12.98 -11.55
C LEU A 169 12.04 -14.45 -11.13
N CYS A 170 12.24 -15.36 -12.08
CA CYS A 170 12.45 -16.79 -11.84
C CYS A 170 13.74 -17.11 -11.03
N ASN A 171 14.67 -16.15 -10.91
CA ASN A 171 15.99 -16.36 -10.30
C ASN A 171 16.20 -15.58 -8.99
N ARG A 172 15.13 -15.11 -8.35
CA ARG A 172 15.25 -14.42 -7.07
C ARG A 172 15.62 -15.39 -5.95
N GLU A 173 16.64 -15.02 -5.18
CA GLU A 173 16.91 -15.67 -3.91
C GLU A 173 15.84 -15.29 -2.88
N GLY A 174 15.54 -16.22 -1.97
CA GLY A 174 14.56 -16.02 -0.89
C GLY A 174 13.47 -17.09 -0.84
N LEU A 175 12.44 -16.81 -0.05
CA LEU A 175 11.28 -17.68 0.14
C LEU A 175 10.16 -17.31 -0.84
N THR A 176 9.40 -18.32 -1.24
CA THR A 176 8.08 -18.17 -1.83
C THR A 176 7.07 -17.82 -0.73
N TYR A 177 5.97 -17.19 -1.11
CA TYR A 177 4.87 -16.95 -0.19
C TYR A 177 4.30 -18.27 0.34
N GLN A 178 4.26 -19.33 -0.48
CA GLN A 178 3.75 -20.62 -0.04
C GLN A 178 4.57 -21.21 1.11
N GLU A 179 5.91 -21.23 0.98
CA GLU A 179 6.81 -21.68 2.05
C GLU A 179 6.60 -20.86 3.35
N PHE A 180 6.46 -19.55 3.21
CA PHE A 180 6.16 -18.65 4.33
C PHE A 180 4.79 -18.93 4.96
N ALA A 181 3.75 -19.14 4.14
CA ALA A 181 2.39 -19.37 4.59
C ALA A 181 2.25 -20.70 5.34
N GLU A 182 2.93 -21.76 4.87
CA GLU A 182 2.98 -23.05 5.54
C GLU A 182 3.66 -22.92 6.91
N LYS A 183 4.78 -22.19 6.98
CA LYS A 183 5.50 -21.92 8.23
C LYS A 183 4.69 -21.11 9.25
N GLU A 184 3.94 -20.11 8.79
CA GLU A 184 3.19 -19.17 9.66
C GLU A 184 1.73 -19.60 9.89
N GLY A 185 1.28 -20.72 9.30
CA GLY A 185 -0.09 -21.20 9.43
C GLY A 185 -1.12 -20.26 8.79
N LEU A 186 -0.78 -19.67 7.64
CA LEU A 186 -1.62 -18.69 6.97
C LEU A 186 -2.64 -19.36 6.06
N THR A 187 -3.75 -18.66 5.82
CA THR A 187 -4.64 -19.06 4.73
C THR A 187 -3.87 -19.10 3.43
N LYS A 188 -4.07 -20.16 2.65
CA LYS A 188 -3.69 -20.19 1.24
C LYS A 188 -4.24 -18.95 0.56
N LEU A 189 -3.45 -18.34 -0.32
CA LEU A 189 -3.90 -17.20 -1.09
C LEU A 189 -5.16 -17.58 -1.84
N ASN A 190 -6.16 -16.71 -1.82
CA ASN A 190 -7.35 -16.91 -2.64
C ASN A 190 -6.95 -16.64 -4.10
N PRO A 191 -6.87 -17.66 -4.96
CA PRO A 191 -6.49 -17.48 -6.36
C PRO A 191 -7.55 -16.67 -7.13
N LEU A 192 -8.76 -16.51 -6.58
CA LEU A 192 -9.82 -15.70 -7.18
C LEU A 192 -9.56 -14.18 -7.10
N ASN A 193 -8.53 -13.73 -6.36
CA ASN A 193 -8.08 -12.33 -6.38
C ASN A 193 -7.05 -12.11 -7.50
N LEU A 194 -7.38 -12.53 -8.72
CA LEU A 194 -6.49 -12.47 -9.90
C LEU A 194 -5.92 -11.06 -10.15
N ASN A 195 -6.66 -10.00 -9.79
CA ASN A 195 -6.22 -8.61 -9.93
C ASN A 195 -5.04 -8.22 -9.01
N ASN A 196 -4.71 -9.03 -8.01
CA ASN A 196 -3.56 -8.82 -7.13
C ASN A 196 -2.30 -9.52 -7.64
N TYR A 197 -2.35 -10.12 -8.83
CA TYR A 197 -1.23 -10.80 -9.46
C TYR A 197 -0.87 -10.11 -10.77
N SER A 198 0.42 -10.14 -11.11
CA SER A 198 0.89 -9.83 -12.46
C SER A 198 0.54 -10.96 -13.43
N LEU A 199 0.74 -10.73 -14.73
CA LEU A 199 0.55 -11.76 -15.76
C LEU A 199 1.47 -12.97 -15.55
N GLU A 200 2.63 -12.73 -14.95
CA GLU A 200 3.64 -13.74 -14.58
C GLU A 200 3.33 -14.44 -13.25
N GLY A 201 2.14 -14.22 -12.66
CA GLY A 201 1.72 -14.89 -11.42
C GLY A 201 2.39 -14.35 -10.16
N ILE A 202 2.99 -13.16 -10.21
CA ILE A 202 3.64 -12.52 -9.05
C ILE A 202 2.62 -11.69 -8.29
N ARG A 203 2.57 -11.88 -6.98
CA ARG A 203 1.65 -11.12 -6.14
C ARG A 203 2.12 -9.67 -5.99
N LEU A 204 1.28 -8.72 -6.36
CA LEU A 204 1.58 -7.28 -6.38
C LEU A 204 1.32 -6.58 -5.04
N ASP A 205 0.42 -7.10 -4.19
CA ASP A 205 0.13 -6.52 -2.88
C ASP A 205 -0.12 -7.58 -1.78
N PRO A 206 0.20 -7.26 -0.51
CA PRO A 206 -0.01 -8.17 0.61
C PRO A 206 -1.45 -8.24 1.13
N GLY A 207 -2.40 -7.57 0.47
CA GLY A 207 -3.79 -7.49 0.92
C GLY A 207 -4.43 -8.87 1.06
N GLY A 208 -5.13 -9.11 2.16
CA GLY A 208 -5.87 -10.36 2.40
C GLY A 208 -5.07 -11.55 2.93
N ILE A 209 -3.77 -11.41 3.18
CA ILE A 209 -2.95 -12.42 3.87
C ILE A 209 -3.24 -12.41 5.37
N GLN A 210 -3.62 -13.55 5.95
CA GLN A 210 -4.01 -13.65 7.36
C GLN A 210 -3.71 -15.03 7.95
N LYS A 211 -3.50 -15.08 9.27
CA LYS A 211 -3.47 -16.34 10.03
C LYS A 211 -4.83 -17.01 9.98
N GLU A 212 -4.88 -18.29 9.64
CA GLU A 212 -6.12 -19.05 9.71
C GLU A 212 -6.29 -19.60 11.13
N TYR A 213 -7.45 -19.34 11.75
CA TYR A 213 -7.82 -19.94 13.03
C TYR A 213 -9.34 -20.09 13.12
N ARG A 214 -9.80 -21.10 13.90
CA ARG A 214 -11.24 -21.35 14.09
C ARG A 214 -11.93 -20.11 14.66
N GLY A 215 -13.03 -19.70 14.01
CA GLY A 215 -13.78 -18.51 14.41
C GLY A 215 -13.24 -17.18 13.87
N ARG A 216 -12.11 -17.17 13.12
CA ARG A 216 -11.56 -15.95 12.49
C ARG A 216 -12.60 -15.14 11.76
N ARG A 217 -13.36 -15.75 10.84
CA ARG A 217 -14.36 -15.04 10.02
C ARG A 217 -15.41 -14.34 10.87
N LEU A 218 -15.83 -14.95 11.98
CA LEU A 218 -16.76 -14.35 12.95
C LEU A 218 -16.11 -13.20 13.70
N VAL A 219 -14.86 -13.35 14.13
CA VAL A 219 -14.09 -12.31 14.81
C VAL A 219 -13.85 -11.11 13.89
N ASP A 220 -13.47 -11.35 12.64
CA ASP A 220 -13.24 -10.31 11.64
C ASP A 220 -14.54 -9.61 11.27
N LEU A 221 -15.63 -10.35 11.11
CA LEU A 221 -16.96 -9.78 10.89
C LEU A 221 -17.38 -8.91 12.07
N TYR A 222 -17.25 -9.39 13.30
CA TYR A 222 -17.63 -8.65 14.50
C TYR A 222 -16.77 -7.41 14.71
N ARG A 223 -15.44 -7.56 14.63
CA ARG A 223 -14.49 -6.44 14.80
C ARG A 223 -14.61 -5.43 13.68
N GLY A 224 -14.79 -5.88 12.44
CA GLY A 224 -15.05 -5.02 11.29
C GLY A 224 -16.33 -4.23 11.49
N THR A 225 -17.45 -4.90 11.76
CA THR A 225 -18.75 -4.25 12.00
C THR A 225 -18.67 -3.22 13.13
N TRP A 226 -18.05 -3.58 14.25
CA TRP A 226 -17.93 -2.68 15.41
C TRP A 226 -17.04 -1.46 15.13
N PHE A 227 -15.95 -1.67 14.39
CA PHE A 227 -15.08 -0.60 13.94
C PHE A 227 -15.84 0.40 13.04
N TYR A 228 -16.56 -0.11 12.05
CA TYR A 228 -17.40 0.69 11.17
C TYR A 228 -18.47 1.47 11.96
N LEU A 229 -19.20 0.80 12.87
CA LEU A 229 -20.21 1.46 13.72
C LEU A 229 -19.62 2.60 14.56
N ARG A 230 -18.45 2.40 15.18
CA ARG A 230 -17.78 3.45 15.97
C ARG A 230 -17.35 4.63 15.10
N LYS A 231 -16.90 4.38 13.88
CA LYS A 231 -16.46 5.43 12.97
C LYS A 231 -17.62 6.23 12.38
N ILE A 232 -18.72 5.57 12.01
CA ILE A 232 -19.96 6.22 11.56
C ILE A 232 -20.48 7.18 12.62
N ARG A 233 -20.42 6.77 13.90
CA ARG A 233 -20.81 7.61 15.03
C ARG A 233 -19.89 8.81 15.23
N ARG A 234 -18.61 8.72 14.86
CA ARG A 234 -17.62 9.80 14.98
C ARG A 234 -17.68 10.77 13.79
N ASP A 235 -17.95 10.27 12.59
CA ASP A 235 -17.80 11.01 11.32
C ASP A 235 -19.16 11.39 10.69
N GLU A 236 -20.26 11.29 11.45
CA GLU A 236 -21.64 11.70 11.10
C GLU A 236 -22.09 11.31 9.68
N TRP A 237 -21.95 10.03 9.31
CA TRP A 237 -22.39 9.46 8.02
C TRP A 237 -21.71 10.01 6.75
N ARG A 238 -20.92 11.09 6.82
CA ARG A 238 -20.20 11.66 5.66
C ARG A 238 -19.24 10.65 5.02
N GLY A 239 -18.61 9.80 5.83
CA GLY A 239 -17.73 8.72 5.36
C GLY A 239 -18.47 7.59 4.64
N ILE A 240 -19.72 7.28 5.01
CA ILE A 240 -20.49 6.19 4.36
C ILE A 240 -20.90 6.57 2.95
N TYR A 241 -21.30 7.83 2.73
CA TYR A 241 -21.67 8.30 1.39
C TYR A 241 -20.49 8.23 0.42
N ALA A 242 -19.27 8.55 0.88
CA ALA A 242 -18.06 8.39 0.08
C ALA A 242 -17.79 6.92 -0.29
N ILE A 243 -17.97 6.01 0.67
CA ILE A 243 -17.78 4.56 0.48
C ILE A 243 -18.83 3.95 -0.43
N ALA A 244 -20.11 4.27 -0.23
CA ALA A 244 -21.19 3.78 -1.09
C ALA A 244 -20.98 4.25 -2.53
N ASN A 245 -20.53 5.49 -2.72
CA ASN A 245 -20.24 6.04 -4.04
C ASN A 245 -18.99 5.40 -4.66
N GLN A 246 -17.92 5.15 -3.90
CA GLN A 246 -16.72 4.47 -4.40
C GLN A 246 -16.95 2.98 -4.69
N LEU A 247 -17.73 2.27 -3.87
CA LEU A 247 -18.13 0.88 -4.13
C LEU A 247 -19.04 0.80 -5.35
N LEU A 248 -20.01 1.71 -5.51
CA LEU A 248 -20.82 1.79 -6.73
C LEU A 248 -19.94 2.04 -7.95
N MET A 249 -19.04 3.03 -7.88
CA MET A 249 -18.16 3.39 -9.01
C MET A 249 -17.17 2.27 -9.34
N GLY A 250 -16.63 1.57 -8.34
CA GLY A 250 -15.76 0.41 -8.51
C GLY A 250 -16.50 -0.79 -9.13
N ILE A 251 -17.73 -1.08 -8.70
CA ILE A 251 -18.58 -2.12 -9.29
C ILE A 251 -18.94 -1.78 -10.74
N ILE A 252 -19.26 -0.51 -11.03
CA ILE A 252 -19.57 -0.03 -12.39
C ILE A 252 -18.33 -0.09 -13.31
N GLN A 253 -17.13 0.19 -12.80
CA GLN A 253 -15.89 0.08 -13.58
C GLN A 253 -15.51 -1.37 -13.86
N HIS A 254 -15.75 -2.29 -12.91
CA HIS A 254 -15.50 -3.72 -13.11
C HIS A 254 -16.49 -4.35 -14.10
N SER A 255 -17.77 -3.98 -14.03
CA SER A 255 -18.79 -4.48 -14.97
C SER A 255 -18.59 -3.98 -16.40
N ARG A 256 -17.95 -2.82 -16.61
CA ARG A 256 -17.57 -2.30 -17.93
C ARG A 256 -16.31 -2.94 -18.53
N ARG A 257 -15.51 -3.64 -17.73
CA ARG A 257 -14.28 -4.33 -18.18
C ARG A 257 -14.49 -5.80 -18.51
N ILE A 258 -15.65 -6.39 -18.21
CA ILE A 258 -16.03 -7.70 -18.71
C ILE A 258 -16.52 -7.48 -20.15
N PRO A 259 -15.76 -7.88 -21.19
CA PRO A 259 -16.32 -7.91 -22.53
C PRO A 259 -17.48 -8.92 -22.49
N ASN A 260 -18.65 -8.55 -23.03
CA ASN A 260 -19.59 -9.58 -23.44
C ASN A 260 -18.82 -10.52 -24.37
N SER A 261 -18.72 -11.78 -23.97
CA SER A 261 -18.25 -12.93 -24.73
C SER A 261 -18.67 -12.87 -26.19
#